data_AF-A0A1X0NYV3-F1
#
_entry.id   AF-A0A1X0NYV3-F1
#
_cell.length_a   1.000
_cell.length_b   1.000
_cell.length_c   1.000
_cell.angle_alpha   90.00
_cell.angle_beta   90.00
_cell.angle_gamma   90.00
#
_symmetry.space_group_name_H-M   'P 1'
#
loop_
_entity.id
_entity.type
_entity.pdbx_description
1 polymer ?
#
loop_
_entity_poly.entity_id
_entity_poly.type
_entity_poly.pdbx_seq_one_letter_code
_entity_poly.pdbx_strand_id
1 'polypeptide(L)'
;MGCGYSVYSEKDDVIFKHTKAPAPGIRKVVKMFKKENGLLFRLELQGGEWAFYNDTDEYEFHVRYVFNGDSDIDALDDATLSEMDDGTVVVELIVYPRETAMFVKGDITGAQGRVEAQPVSERYKREKIKRKVLAKGG
;
A
#
# COMPACT_ATOMS: atom_id res chain seq x y z
N MET A 1 -21.80 10.14 -2.98
CA MET A 1 -21.46 8.96 -3.81
C MET A 1 -20.27 9.35 -4.67
N GLY A 2 -19.13 8.71 -4.47
CA GLY A 2 -17.90 9.00 -5.19
C GLY A 2 -16.98 7.80 -5.14
N CYS A 3 -17.33 6.76 -5.89
CA CYS A 3 -16.43 5.64 -6.13
C CYS A 3 -15.29 6.14 -7.02
N GLY A 4 -14.09 6.24 -6.46
CA GLY A 4 -12.90 6.66 -7.18
C GLY A 4 -12.44 5.58 -8.15
N TYR A 5 -12.65 5.80 -9.44
CA TYR A 5 -12.08 4.96 -10.50
C TYR A 5 -10.55 5.13 -10.54
N SER A 6 -9.84 4.00 -10.55
CA SER A 6 -8.39 3.90 -10.80
C SER A 6 -8.07 4.50 -12.18
N VAL A 7 -7.36 5.63 -12.21
CA VAL A 7 -6.90 6.25 -13.45
C VAL A 7 -5.53 5.67 -13.80
N TYR A 8 -5.44 5.07 -14.99
CA TYR A 8 -4.18 4.67 -15.61
C TYR A 8 -3.23 5.88 -15.66
N SER A 9 -2.09 5.79 -14.97
CA SER A 9 -1.00 6.78 -15.06
C SER A 9 0.01 6.27 -16.08
N GLU A 10 0.29 7.08 -17.11
CA GLU A 10 1.44 6.89 -17.99
C GLU A 10 2.74 6.91 -17.15
N LYS A 11 3.74 6.13 -17.57
CA LYS A 11 4.97 5.86 -16.79
C LYS A 11 5.80 7.12 -16.48
N ASP A 12 5.63 8.20 -17.23
CA ASP A 12 6.44 9.42 -17.13
C ASP A 12 5.96 10.44 -16.07
N ASP A 13 4.79 10.26 -15.45
CA ASP A 13 4.25 11.23 -14.48
C ASP A 13 4.47 10.84 -13.00
N VAL A 14 5.06 9.67 -12.72
CA VAL A 14 5.26 9.20 -11.35
C VAL A 14 6.55 9.77 -10.76
N ILE A 15 6.41 10.73 -9.86
CA ILE A 15 7.50 11.33 -9.09
C ILE A 15 7.31 11.02 -7.60
N PHE A 16 8.25 10.26 -7.04
CA PHE A 16 8.36 10.04 -5.60
C PHE A 16 9.14 11.20 -4.97
N LYS A 17 8.59 11.78 -3.90
CA LYS A 17 9.21 12.90 -3.17
C LYS A 17 10.30 12.41 -2.21
N HIS A 18 10.12 11.25 -1.58
CA HIS A 18 10.96 10.80 -0.47
C HIS A 18 11.90 9.63 -0.79
N THR A 19 11.83 9.05 -1.98
CA THR A 19 12.74 7.99 -2.45
C THR A 19 12.91 8.03 -3.96
N LYS A 20 13.99 7.43 -4.48
CA LYS A 20 14.16 7.19 -5.92
C LYS A 20 13.77 5.77 -6.35
N ALA A 21 13.68 4.86 -5.39
CA ALA A 21 13.37 3.44 -5.61
C ALA A 21 12.67 2.89 -4.36
N PRO A 22 11.33 2.87 -4.30
CA PRO A 22 10.60 2.41 -3.12
C PRO A 22 10.65 0.89 -2.91
N ALA A 23 10.92 0.13 -3.98
CA ALA A 23 11.12 -1.32 -3.94
C ALA A 23 12.00 -1.76 -5.13
N PRO A 24 12.76 -2.87 -5.00
CA PRO A 24 13.39 -3.50 -6.15
C PRO A 24 12.34 -4.17 -7.05
N GLY A 25 12.67 -4.34 -8.34
CA GLY A 25 11.85 -5.15 -9.25
C GLY A 25 10.46 -4.57 -9.57
N ILE A 26 10.25 -3.25 -9.44
CA ILE A 26 8.99 -2.60 -9.80
C ILE A 26 8.76 -2.74 -11.31
N ARG A 27 7.62 -3.32 -11.69
CA ARG A 27 7.17 -3.47 -13.08
C ARG A 27 6.19 -2.36 -13.46
N LYS A 28 5.29 -1.99 -12.55
CA LYS A 28 4.27 -0.96 -12.74
C LYS A 28 4.02 -0.20 -11.44
N VAL A 29 3.74 1.09 -11.58
CA VAL A 29 3.32 1.94 -10.47
C VAL A 29 1.96 2.53 -10.79
N VAL A 30 1.07 2.55 -9.81
CA VAL A 30 -0.27 3.14 -9.90
C VAL A 30 -0.44 4.16 -8.78
N LYS A 31 -0.77 5.41 -9.13
CA LYS A 31 -1.13 6.46 -8.18
C LYS A 31 -2.50 6.16 -7.59
N MET A 32 -2.60 6.09 -6.26
CA MET A 32 -3.89 5.84 -5.60
C MET A 32 -4.73 7.11 -5.45
N PHE A 33 -4.10 8.29 -5.46
CA PHE A 33 -4.78 9.58 -5.40
C PHE A 33 -4.41 10.48 -6.58
N LYS A 34 -5.36 11.30 -7.04
CA LYS A 34 -5.11 12.35 -8.05
C LYS A 34 -4.50 13.63 -7.47
N LYS A 35 -4.42 13.71 -6.14
CA LYS A 35 -3.95 14.89 -5.42
C LYS A 35 -2.42 14.84 -5.31
N GLU A 36 -1.79 16.01 -5.43
CA GLU A 36 -0.34 16.17 -5.34
C GLU A 36 0.40 15.20 -6.27
N ASN A 37 1.40 14.47 -5.76
CA ASN A 37 2.19 13.53 -6.55
C ASN A 37 1.57 12.12 -6.62
N GLY A 38 0.48 11.86 -5.90
CA GLY A 38 -0.14 10.54 -5.79
C GLY A 38 -0.38 10.09 -4.34
N LEU A 39 0.37 10.65 -3.38
CA LEU A 39 0.39 10.35 -1.93
C LEU A 39 0.74 8.90 -1.57
N LEU A 40 -0.03 7.93 -2.07
CA LEU A 40 0.19 6.50 -1.94
C LEU A 40 0.28 5.88 -3.34
N PHE A 41 1.24 4.97 -3.50
CA PHE A 41 1.50 4.30 -4.76
C PHE A 41 1.35 2.80 -4.59
N ARG A 42 0.53 2.16 -5.43
CA ARG A 42 0.56 0.70 -5.58
C ARG A 42 1.69 0.32 -6.51
N LEU A 43 2.55 -0.58 -6.07
CA LEU A 43 3.67 -1.13 -6.81
C LEU A 43 3.31 -2.56 -7.21
N GLU A 44 3.34 -2.86 -8.50
CA GLU A 44 3.28 -4.23 -9.01
C GLU A 44 4.72 -4.66 -9.30
N LEU A 45 5.19 -5.70 -8.61
CA LEU A 45 6.56 -6.19 -8.71
C LEU A 45 6.66 -7.32 -9.74
N GLN A 46 7.88 -7.60 -10.19
CA GLN A 46 8.14 -8.63 -11.20
C GLN A 46 7.78 -10.05 -10.74
N GLY A 47 7.80 -10.34 -9.44
CA GLY A 47 7.46 -11.66 -8.88
C GLY A 47 5.96 -11.90 -8.69
N GLY A 48 5.11 -11.00 -9.17
CA GLY A 48 3.65 -11.07 -9.01
C GLY A 48 3.15 -10.47 -7.68
N GLU A 49 4.03 -9.87 -6.89
CA GLU A 49 3.64 -9.22 -5.63
C GLU A 49 3.06 -7.82 -5.87
N TRP A 50 2.08 -7.47 -5.04
CA TRP A 50 1.65 -6.09 -4.85
C TRP A 50 2.23 -5.56 -3.54
N ALA A 51 2.74 -4.34 -3.60
CA ALA A 51 3.16 -3.57 -2.44
C ALA A 51 2.58 -2.16 -2.51
N PHE A 52 2.59 -1.45 -1.38
CA PHE A 52 2.19 -0.05 -1.32
C PHE A 52 3.30 0.78 -0.72
N TYR A 53 3.58 1.93 -1.35
CA TYR A 53 4.52 2.92 -0.85
C TYR A 53 3.80 4.21 -0.47
N ASN A 54 3.94 4.62 0.79
CA ASN A 54 3.42 5.86 1.31
C ASN A 54 4.49 6.95 1.22
N ASP A 55 4.26 7.91 0.34
CA ASP A 55 5.20 9.01 0.07
C ASP A 55 4.80 10.29 0.84
N THR A 56 4.20 10.13 2.02
CA THR A 56 3.80 11.23 2.90
C THR A 56 4.44 11.11 4.27
N ASP A 57 4.47 12.21 5.03
CA ASP A 57 4.89 12.23 6.45
C ASP A 57 3.70 12.24 7.43
N GLU A 58 2.56 12.75 6.97
CA GLU A 58 1.44 13.17 7.81
C GLU A 58 0.29 12.17 7.84
N TYR A 59 0.28 11.21 6.91
CA TYR A 59 -0.80 10.24 6.79
C TYR A 59 -0.31 8.81 6.91
N GLU A 60 -1.07 7.99 7.61
CA GLU A 60 -1.05 6.53 7.45
C GLU A 60 -2.21 6.14 6.55
N PHE A 61 -2.01 5.14 5.69
CA PHE A 61 -3.04 4.67 4.76
C PHE A 61 -3.56 3.32 5.18
N HIS A 62 -4.88 3.23 5.34
CA HIS A 62 -5.59 1.99 5.59
C HIS A 62 -6.06 1.47 4.23
N VAL A 63 -5.47 0.37 3.79
CA VAL A 63 -5.70 -0.27 2.49
C VAL A 63 -6.54 -1.51 2.72
N ARG A 64 -7.65 -1.63 1.99
CA ARG A 64 -8.53 -2.80 2.02
C ARG A 64 -8.88 -3.21 0.60
N TYR A 65 -8.56 -4.44 0.21
CA TYR A 65 -9.00 -5.01 -1.05
C TYR A 65 -9.91 -6.21 -0.82
N VAL A 66 -10.92 -6.33 -1.67
CA VAL A 66 -11.74 -7.52 -1.80
C VAL A 66 -11.38 -8.18 -3.12
N PHE A 67 -10.93 -9.43 -3.05
CA PHE A 67 -10.56 -10.28 -4.17
C PHE A 67 -11.65 -11.30 -4.43
N ASN A 68 -11.87 -11.62 -5.70
CA ASN A 68 -12.82 -12.64 -6.11
C ASN A 68 -12.35 -14.02 -5.63
N GLY A 69 -13.28 -14.94 -5.37
CA GLY A 69 -12.94 -16.31 -4.91
C GLY A 69 -12.10 -17.14 -5.89
N ASP A 70 -12.05 -16.75 -7.17
CA ASP A 70 -11.18 -17.34 -8.18
C ASP A 70 -9.72 -16.82 -8.12
N SER A 71 -9.40 -15.88 -7.22
CA SER A 71 -8.04 -15.37 -7.04
C SER A 71 -7.26 -16.28 -6.07
N ASP A 72 -6.12 -16.78 -6.53
CA ASP A 72 -5.18 -17.56 -5.70
C ASP A 72 -4.12 -16.60 -5.15
N ILE A 73 -4.30 -16.15 -3.91
CA ILE A 73 -3.46 -15.12 -3.29
C ILE A 73 -3.08 -15.45 -1.85
N ASP A 74 -1.86 -15.06 -1.49
CA ASP A 74 -1.36 -15.04 -0.11
C ASP A 74 -1.16 -13.60 0.35
N ALA A 75 -1.56 -13.29 1.59
CA ALA A 75 -1.17 -12.05 2.25
C ALA A 75 0.31 -12.08 2.65
N LEU A 76 0.97 -10.92 2.56
CA LEU A 76 2.39 -10.77 2.86
C LEU A 76 2.62 -9.89 4.08
N ASP A 77 3.68 -10.19 4.83
CA ASP A 77 4.16 -9.43 5.98
C ASP A 77 3.05 -9.11 7.00
N ASP A 78 2.73 -7.82 7.19
CA ASP A 78 1.74 -7.33 8.15
C ASP A 78 0.30 -7.29 7.56
N ALA A 79 0.11 -7.72 6.31
CA ALA A 79 -1.21 -7.76 5.70
C ALA A 79 -2.08 -8.87 6.33
N THR A 80 -3.32 -8.54 6.66
CA THR A 80 -4.27 -9.46 7.26
C THR A 80 -5.23 -9.96 6.19
N LEU A 81 -5.29 -11.29 5.99
CA LEU A 81 -6.22 -11.96 5.08
C LEU A 81 -7.41 -12.51 5.86
N SER A 82 -8.62 -12.31 5.34
CA SER A 82 -9.86 -12.88 5.89
C SER A 82 -10.71 -13.44 4.75
N GLU A 83 -11.08 -14.71 4.86
CA GLU A 83 -12.04 -15.34 3.95
C GLU A 83 -13.47 -15.01 4.40
N MET A 84 -14.33 -14.69 3.45
CA MET A 84 -15.72 -14.32 3.69
C MET A 84 -16.65 -15.48 3.35
N ASP A 85 -17.84 -15.51 3.95
CA ASP A 85 -18.85 -16.56 3.73
C ASP A 85 -19.33 -16.66 2.27
N ASP A 86 -19.20 -15.57 1.50
CA ASP A 86 -19.54 -15.51 0.07
C ASP A 86 -18.43 -16.01 -0.85
N GLY A 87 -17.33 -16.52 -0.29
CA GLY A 87 -16.17 -17.03 -1.01
C GLY A 87 -15.21 -15.93 -1.50
N THR A 88 -15.43 -14.66 -1.16
CA THR A 88 -14.46 -13.59 -1.44
C THR A 88 -13.36 -13.55 -0.38
N VAL A 89 -12.20 -13.01 -0.77
CA VAL A 89 -11.06 -12.84 0.12
C VAL A 89 -10.84 -11.35 0.38
N VAL A 90 -10.81 -10.94 1.65
CA VAL A 90 -10.52 -9.57 2.06
C VAL A 90 -9.10 -9.49 2.58
N VAL A 91 -8.31 -8.56 2.06
CA VAL A 91 -6.95 -8.28 2.57
C VAL A 91 -6.85 -6.83 3.02
N GLU A 92 -6.33 -6.63 4.22
CA GLU A 92 -6.17 -5.32 4.87
C GLU A 92 -4.72 -5.05 5.27
N LEU A 93 -4.29 -3.79 5.16
CA LEU A 93 -2.93 -3.35 5.49
C LEU A 93 -2.91 -1.88 5.90
N ILE A 94 -2.06 -1.54 6.87
CA ILE A 94 -1.75 -0.15 7.20
C ILE A 94 -0.37 0.21 6.65
N VAL A 95 -0.30 1.25 5.82
CA VAL A 95 0.95 1.73 5.21
C VAL A 95 1.36 3.05 5.86
N TYR A 96 2.40 2.99 6.68
CA TYR A 96 2.90 4.12 7.45
C TYR A 96 3.78 5.08 6.63
N PRO A 97 3.96 6.34 7.09
CA PRO A 97 4.76 7.35 6.41
C PRO A 97 6.17 6.92 5.97
N ARG A 98 6.45 7.13 4.68
CA ARG A 98 7.74 6.85 4.01
C ARG A 98 8.13 5.37 4.00
N GLU A 99 7.18 4.48 4.23
CA GLU A 99 7.42 3.04 4.25
C GLU A 99 6.79 2.37 3.03
N THR A 100 7.44 1.29 2.59
CA THR A 100 6.90 0.36 1.61
C THR A 100 6.45 -0.88 2.38
N ALA A 101 5.20 -1.29 2.20
CA ALA A 101 4.64 -2.47 2.83
C ALA A 101 4.15 -3.45 1.75
N MET A 102 4.54 -4.72 1.88
CA MET A 102 4.05 -5.78 1.00
C MET A 102 2.59 -6.09 1.34
N PHE A 103 1.81 -6.45 0.34
CA PHE A 103 0.36 -6.63 0.49
C PHE A 103 -0.06 -8.05 0.18
N VAL A 104 0.07 -8.47 -1.08
CA VAL A 104 -0.32 -9.81 -1.54
C VAL A 104 0.64 -10.32 -2.59
N LYS A 105 0.65 -11.65 -2.78
CA LYS A 105 1.29 -12.33 -3.90
C LYS A 105 0.33 -13.37 -4.47
N GLY A 106 0.34 -13.55 -5.78
CA GLY A 106 -0.40 -14.62 -6.44
C GLY A 106 -0.99 -14.21 -7.78
N ASP A 107 -1.98 -14.96 -8.24
CA ASP A 107 -2.72 -14.68 -9.47
C ASP A 107 -4.01 -13.91 -9.16
N ILE A 108 -4.01 -12.63 -9.52
CA ILE A 108 -5.11 -11.71 -9.22
C ILE A 108 -6.00 -11.59 -10.45
N THR A 109 -7.14 -12.29 -10.43
CA THR A 109 -8.12 -12.30 -11.52
C THR A 109 -9.07 -11.10 -11.45
N GLY A 110 -9.37 -10.61 -10.25
CA GLY A 110 -10.19 -9.42 -10.04
C GLY A 110 -10.14 -8.94 -8.59
N ALA A 111 -10.00 -7.62 -8.40
CA ALA A 111 -9.93 -7.03 -7.08
C ALA A 111 -10.55 -5.62 -7.02
N GLN A 112 -11.28 -5.34 -5.95
CA GLN A 112 -11.82 -4.01 -5.66
C GLN A 112 -11.17 -3.44 -4.40
N GLY A 113 -10.47 -2.32 -4.55
CA GLY A 113 -9.76 -1.65 -3.47
C GLY A 113 -10.51 -0.45 -2.90
N ARG A 114 -10.43 -0.26 -1.59
CA ARG A 114 -10.71 0.98 -0.87
C ARG A 114 -9.46 1.39 -0.13
N VAL A 115 -9.12 2.68 -0.21
CA VAL A 115 -7.99 3.25 0.50
C VAL A 115 -8.44 4.48 1.25
N GLU A 116 -8.05 4.59 2.52
CA GLU A 116 -8.39 5.69 3.39
C GLU A 116 -7.11 6.32 3.96
N ALA A 117 -6.98 7.64 3.80
CA ALA A 117 -5.90 8.41 4.41
C ALA A 117 -6.33 8.86 5.81
N GLN A 118 -5.55 8.52 6.83
CA GLN A 118 -5.77 8.98 8.19
C GLN A 118 -4.54 9.74 8.69
N PRO A 119 -4.69 10.82 9.48
CA PRO A 119 -3.54 11.46 10.11
C PRO A 119 -2.76 10.44 10.95
N VAL A 120 -1.42 10.47 10.89
CA VAL A 120 -0.61 9.51 11.66
C VAL A 120 -0.97 9.52 13.13
N SER A 121 -1.25 8.33 13.65
CA SER A 121 -1.62 8.14 15.04
C SER A 121 -0.50 8.57 16.01
N GLU A 122 -0.88 9.04 17.20
CA GLU A 122 0.08 9.36 18.26
C GLU A 122 0.90 8.13 18.68
N ARG A 123 0.35 6.92 18.54
CA ARG A 123 1.05 5.66 18.78
C ARG A 123 2.22 5.49 17.81
N TYR A 124 1.99 5.65 16.51
CA TYR A 124 3.06 5.57 15.51
C TYR A 124 4.16 6.60 15.76
N LYS A 125 3.78 7.86 16.08
CA LYS A 125 4.75 8.91 16.42
C LYS A 125 5.65 8.50 17.59
N ARG A 126 5.07 7.93 18.65
CA ARG A 126 5.82 7.46 19.83
C ARG A 126 6.77 6.30 19.50
N GLU A 127 6.30 5.30 18.75
CA GLU A 127 7.12 4.15 18.36
C GLU A 127 8.29 4.55 17.44
N LYS A 128 8.06 5.49 16.50
CA LYS A 128 9.11 6.04 15.63
C LYS A 128 10.14 6.85 16.41
N ILE A 129 9.72 7.65 17.39
CA ILE A 129 10.63 8.37 18.29
C ILE A 129 11.47 7.37 19.08
N LYS A 130 10.86 6.32 19.65
CA LYS A 130 11.58 5.28 20.40
C LYS A 130 12.63 4.58 19.53
N ARG A 131 12.27 4.15 18.30
CA ARG A 131 13.22 3.56 17.35
C ARG A 131 14.38 4.51 17.00
N LYS A 132 14.11 5.80 16.77
CA LYS A 132 15.15 6.81 16.49
C LYS A 132 16.08 7.07 17.68
N VAL A 133 15.57 7.04 18.90
CA VAL A 133 16.39 7.20 20.13
C VAL A 133 17.28 5.97 20.33
N LEU A 134 16.73 4.77 20.16
CA LEU A 134 17.50 3.52 20.28
C LEU A 134 18.61 3.40 19.23
N ALA A 135 18.35 3.83 17.99
CA ALA A 135 19.34 3.79 16.90
C ALA A 135 20.47 4.83 17.02
N LYS A 136 20.34 5.82 17.92
CA LYS A 136 21.35 6.89 18.13
C LYS A 136 22.19 6.69 19.41
N GLY A 137 21.90 5.67 20.20
CA GLY A 137 22.57 5.39 21.47
C GLY A 137 23.49 4.17 21.47
N GLY A 138 23.86 3.65 20.29
CA GLY A 138 24.78 2.53 20.11
C GLY A 138 26.08 2.95 19.43
#